data_AF-X1D9Q3-F1
#
_entry.id   AF-X1D9Q3-F1
#
_cell.length_a   1.000
_cell.length_b   1.000
_cell.length_c   1.000
_cell.angle_alpha   90.00
_cell.angle_beta   90.00
_cell.angle_gamma   90.00
#
_symmetry.space_group_name_H-M   'P 1'
#
loop_
_entity.id
_entity.type
_entity.pdbx_description
1 polymer ?
#
loop_
_entity_poly.entity_id
_entity_poly.type
_entity_poly.pdbx_seq_one_letter_code
_entity_poly.pdbx_strand_id
1 'polypeptide(L)'
;QLAGIRVANEQVGKLLAGVIPQLFEGLTYSQLIRSIIDQQGIPEEQILTTFGRLLAVLQYPHVVCSSEDVTSSQIMHIASWENETIDVELVKFDSAVFAAPFLLSKESTESEPNEDKIVEHFDKYKSFFAGAVSKENPYGFGYKLPDRVQLEYIAVKLDDVSSIVIPPTHQEKEEYYQKNIKRFTVSVPSDPNDPNSPQTEKIKSYAEVASIISQGLLQDKINSRAERILQEAKTFTEAGLEDTDIEPEKLSSKQFPASSWR
;
A
#
# COMPACT_ATOMS: atom_id res chain seq x y z
N GLN A 1 -30.77 -17.77 -28.16
CA GLN A 1 -31.60 -17.42 -26.98
C GLN A 1 -31.53 -15.91 -26.82
N LEU A 2 -32.65 -15.21 -26.94
CA LEU A 2 -32.74 -13.77 -26.67
C LEU A 2 -32.56 -13.57 -25.17
N ALA A 3 -31.60 -12.75 -24.75
CA ALA A 3 -31.56 -12.27 -23.37
C ALA A 3 -32.93 -11.64 -23.06
N GLY A 4 -33.61 -12.09 -22.00
CA GLY A 4 -35.03 -11.84 -21.73
C GLY A 4 -35.44 -10.38 -21.45
N ILE A 5 -34.66 -9.39 -21.88
CA ILE A 5 -34.91 -7.97 -21.71
C ILE A 5 -35.46 -7.42 -23.03
N ARG A 6 -36.72 -6.98 -23.01
CA ARG A 6 -37.38 -6.30 -24.14
C ARG A 6 -37.87 -4.95 -23.67
N VAL A 7 -37.45 -3.90 -24.35
CA VAL A 7 -37.99 -2.55 -24.19
C VAL A 7 -39.08 -2.34 -25.22
N ALA A 8 -40.28 -1.92 -24.79
CA ALA A 8 -41.40 -1.67 -25.69
C ALA A 8 -41.22 -0.35 -26.44
N ASN A 9 -41.68 -0.27 -27.70
CA ASN A 9 -41.48 0.92 -28.55
C ASN A 9 -42.12 2.18 -27.93
N GLU A 10 -43.21 2.02 -27.17
CA GLU A 10 -43.87 3.10 -26.44
C GLU A 10 -42.99 3.66 -25.30
N GLN A 11 -42.20 2.81 -24.64
CA GLN A 11 -41.27 3.22 -23.60
C GLN A 11 -40.07 3.97 -24.20
N VAL A 12 -39.59 3.50 -25.37
CA VAL A 12 -38.54 4.17 -26.13
C VAL A 12 -38.99 5.56 -26.58
N GLY A 13 -40.19 5.68 -27.16
CA GLY A 13 -40.74 6.96 -27.61
C GLY A 13 -40.89 7.97 -26.46
N LYS A 14 -41.35 7.53 -25.28
CA LYS A 14 -41.44 8.38 -24.09
C LYS A 14 -40.08 8.86 -23.59
N LEU A 15 -39.06 7.99 -23.58
CA LEU A 15 -37.71 8.35 -23.16
C LEU A 15 -37.08 9.35 -24.14
N LEU A 16 -37.18 9.09 -25.43
CA LEU A 16 -36.68 9.99 -26.47
C LEU A 16 -37.38 11.36 -26.40
N ALA A 17 -38.70 11.39 -26.17
CA ALA A 17 -39.43 12.64 -26.01
C ALA A 17 -38.98 13.48 -24.80
N GLY A 18 -38.50 12.85 -23.73
CA GLY A 18 -37.97 13.56 -22.56
C GLY A 18 -36.52 14.04 -22.73
N VAL A 19 -35.68 13.26 -23.42
CA VAL A 19 -34.23 13.51 -23.50
C VAL A 19 -33.86 14.41 -24.68
N ILE A 20 -34.54 14.28 -25.81
CA ILE A 20 -34.22 15.05 -27.04
C ILE A 20 -34.22 16.58 -26.79
N PRO A 21 -35.21 17.17 -26.09
CA PRO A 21 -35.21 18.61 -25.86
C PRO A 21 -34.01 19.11 -25.05
N GLN A 22 -33.44 18.27 -24.19
CA GLN A 22 -32.28 18.60 -23.36
C GLN A 22 -30.96 18.48 -24.12
N LEU A 23 -30.85 17.50 -25.02
CA LEU A 23 -29.63 17.25 -25.80
C LEU A 23 -29.53 18.09 -27.07
N PHE A 24 -30.66 18.50 -27.65
CA PHE A 24 -30.73 19.14 -28.96
C PHE A 24 -31.37 20.53 -28.89
N GLU A 25 -31.05 21.29 -27.84
CA GLU A 25 -31.39 22.72 -27.69
C GLU A 25 -32.88 23.02 -27.97
N GLY A 26 -33.79 22.18 -27.46
CA GLY A 26 -35.24 22.38 -27.58
C GLY A 26 -35.90 21.79 -28.84
N LEU A 27 -35.18 21.04 -29.68
CA LEU A 27 -35.82 20.25 -30.75
C LEU A 27 -36.83 19.25 -30.18
N THR A 28 -37.96 19.09 -30.86
CA THR A 28 -39.00 18.16 -30.44
C THR A 28 -38.80 16.78 -31.08
N TYR A 29 -39.26 15.74 -30.39
CA TYR A 29 -39.21 14.34 -30.87
C TYR A 29 -39.72 14.19 -32.31
N SER A 30 -40.87 14.80 -32.63
CA SER A 30 -41.50 14.69 -33.94
C SER A 30 -40.68 15.36 -35.05
N GLN A 31 -39.97 16.45 -34.76
CA GLN A 31 -39.11 17.13 -35.73
C GLN A 31 -37.85 16.31 -36.03
N LEU A 32 -37.24 15.72 -35.01
CA LEU A 32 -36.03 14.91 -35.16
C LEU A 32 -36.32 13.59 -35.88
N ILE A 33 -37.36 12.87 -35.46
CA ILE A 33 -37.77 11.60 -36.09
C ILE A 33 -38.17 11.82 -37.55
N ARG A 34 -38.92 12.89 -37.85
CA ARG A 34 -39.26 13.22 -39.24
C ARG A 34 -38.04 13.52 -40.09
N SER A 35 -37.06 14.24 -39.55
CA SER A 35 -35.78 14.50 -40.24
C SER A 35 -35.03 13.19 -40.55
N ILE A 36 -35.01 12.22 -39.63
CA ILE A 36 -34.37 10.92 -39.85
C ILE A 36 -35.14 10.09 -40.90
N ILE A 37 -36.47 10.09 -40.84
CA ILE A 37 -37.31 9.40 -41.84
C ILE A 37 -37.05 9.99 -43.23
N ASP A 38 -37.03 11.32 -43.34
CA ASP A 38 -36.85 12.02 -44.62
C ASP A 38 -35.43 11.85 -45.18
N GLN A 39 -34.39 11.79 -44.32
CA GLN A 39 -32.99 11.64 -44.74
C GLN A 39 -32.57 10.20 -45.03
N GLN A 40 -33.09 9.22 -44.27
CA GLN A 40 -32.64 7.82 -44.35
C GLN A 40 -33.69 6.87 -44.93
N GLY A 41 -34.93 7.32 -45.15
CA GLY A 41 -36.02 6.49 -45.68
C GLY A 41 -36.45 5.37 -44.73
N ILE A 42 -36.08 5.44 -43.45
CA ILE A 42 -36.37 4.41 -42.45
C ILE A 42 -37.69 4.76 -41.76
N PRO A 43 -38.67 3.84 -41.67
CA PRO A 43 -39.93 4.12 -40.98
C PRO A 43 -39.72 4.25 -39.47
N GLU A 44 -40.53 5.09 -38.81
CA GLU A 44 -40.44 5.38 -37.36
C GLU A 44 -40.38 4.11 -36.50
N GLU A 45 -41.19 3.11 -36.84
CA GLU A 45 -41.24 1.84 -36.11
C GLU A 45 -39.89 1.10 -36.11
N GLN A 46 -39.14 1.16 -37.21
CA GLN A 46 -37.81 0.55 -37.30
C GLN A 46 -36.77 1.34 -36.51
N ILE A 47 -36.90 2.67 -36.44
CA ILE A 47 -36.03 3.53 -35.62
C ILE A 47 -36.23 3.18 -34.14
N LEU A 48 -37.49 3.15 -33.68
CA LEU A 48 -37.85 2.81 -32.31
C LEU A 48 -37.44 1.38 -31.94
N THR A 49 -37.63 0.43 -32.84
CA THR A 49 -37.24 -0.97 -32.62
C THR A 49 -35.71 -1.11 -32.51
N THR A 50 -34.95 -0.39 -33.34
CA THR A 50 -33.48 -0.42 -33.31
C THR A 50 -32.95 0.22 -32.03
N PHE A 51 -33.52 1.36 -31.64
CA PHE A 51 -33.15 2.03 -30.39
C PHE A 51 -33.56 1.21 -29.16
N GLY A 52 -34.72 0.56 -29.19
CA GLY A 52 -35.16 -0.36 -28.15
C GLY A 52 -34.25 -1.58 -28.00
N ARG A 53 -33.70 -2.10 -29.11
CA ARG A 53 -32.66 -3.14 -29.07
C ARG A 53 -31.36 -2.64 -28.47
N LEU A 54 -30.92 -1.42 -28.81
CA LEU A 54 -29.73 -0.81 -28.22
C LEU A 54 -29.89 -0.63 -26.71
N LEU A 55 -31.03 -0.09 -26.26
CA LEU A 55 -31.34 0.06 -24.84
C LEU A 55 -31.37 -1.29 -24.13
N ALA A 56 -31.93 -2.33 -24.74
CA ALA A 56 -31.91 -3.67 -24.18
C ALA A 56 -30.48 -4.22 -24.01
N VAL A 57 -29.58 -3.94 -24.97
CA VAL A 57 -28.15 -4.30 -24.86
C VAL A 57 -27.45 -3.52 -23.76
N LEU A 58 -27.75 -2.23 -23.57
CA LEU A 58 -27.16 -1.42 -22.49
C LEU A 58 -27.69 -1.78 -21.11
N GLN A 59 -28.96 -2.17 -21.02
CA GLN A 59 -29.60 -2.56 -19.76
C GLN A 59 -29.20 -3.99 -19.33
N TYR A 60 -28.80 -4.83 -20.27
CA TYR A 60 -28.40 -6.20 -19.99
C TYR A 60 -27.21 -6.32 -19.01
N PRO A 61 -26.08 -5.63 -19.19
CA PRO A 61 -25.00 -5.59 -18.20
C PRO A 61 -25.48 -5.14 -16.83
N HIS A 62 -26.34 -4.12 -16.75
CA HIS A 62 -26.87 -3.67 -15.47
C HIS A 62 -27.68 -4.77 -14.77
N VAL A 63 -28.55 -5.47 -15.48
CA VAL A 63 -29.35 -6.56 -14.89
C VAL A 63 -28.47 -7.73 -14.46
N VAL A 64 -27.51 -8.14 -15.29
CA VAL A 64 -26.58 -9.23 -14.96
C VAL A 64 -25.68 -8.86 -13.79
N CYS A 65 -25.05 -7.69 -13.82
CA CYS A 65 -24.18 -7.23 -12.72
C CYS A 65 -24.97 -6.93 -11.43
N SER A 66 -26.24 -6.52 -11.51
CA SER A 66 -27.09 -6.34 -10.33
C SER A 66 -27.54 -7.65 -9.68
N SER A 67 -27.39 -8.78 -10.38
CA SER A 67 -27.72 -10.11 -9.88
C SER A 67 -26.52 -10.85 -9.28
N GLU A 68 -25.32 -10.27 -9.36
CA GLU A 68 -24.14 -10.81 -8.69
C GLU A 68 -24.13 -10.43 -7.21
N ASP A 69 -23.82 -11.40 -6.35
CA ASP A 69 -23.70 -11.18 -4.91
C ASP A 69 -22.50 -10.27 -4.62
N VAL A 70 -22.77 -8.98 -4.38
CA VAL A 70 -21.79 -8.05 -3.83
C VAL A 70 -21.50 -8.41 -2.37
N THR A 71 -20.22 -8.50 -2.02
CA THR A 71 -19.82 -8.78 -0.64
C THR A 71 -20.05 -7.57 0.25
N SER A 72 -20.32 -7.78 1.54
CA SER A 72 -20.47 -6.69 2.52
C SER A 72 -19.27 -5.74 2.51
N SER A 73 -18.06 -6.24 2.27
CA SER A 73 -16.83 -5.45 2.16
C SER A 73 -16.84 -4.49 0.97
N GLN A 74 -17.39 -4.90 -0.18
CA GLN A 74 -17.53 -4.03 -1.35
C GLN A 74 -18.58 -2.94 -1.12
N ILE A 75 -19.70 -3.28 -0.48
CA ILE A 75 -20.74 -2.30 -0.12
C ILE A 75 -20.16 -1.24 0.84
N MET A 76 -19.43 -1.66 1.87
CA MET A 76 -18.83 -0.69 2.80
C MET A 76 -17.76 0.19 2.14
N HIS A 77 -16.98 -0.36 1.21
CA HIS A 77 -16.00 0.43 0.45
C HIS A 77 -16.69 1.50 -0.42
N ILE A 78 -17.73 1.13 -1.16
CA ILE A 78 -18.49 2.07 -2.00
C ILE A 78 -19.16 3.14 -1.14
N ALA A 79 -19.84 2.74 -0.06
CA ALA A 79 -20.51 3.68 0.84
C ALA A 79 -19.53 4.61 1.57
N SER A 80 -18.31 4.14 1.88
CA SER A 80 -17.26 4.96 2.46
C SER A 80 -16.75 6.00 1.46
N TRP A 81 -16.52 5.60 0.21
CA TRP A 81 -15.99 6.47 -0.84
C TRP A 81 -17.03 7.50 -1.30
N GLU A 82 -18.28 7.09 -1.50
CA GLU A 82 -19.34 7.98 -2.00
C GLU A 82 -19.81 9.01 -0.95
N ASN A 83 -19.69 8.69 0.34
CA ASN A 83 -20.04 9.62 1.43
C ASN A 83 -18.84 10.43 1.94
N GLU A 84 -17.65 10.25 1.38
CA GLU A 84 -16.50 11.08 1.71
C GLU A 84 -16.61 12.41 0.97
N THR A 85 -17.28 13.37 1.61
CA THR A 85 -17.33 14.76 1.14
C THR A 85 -16.32 15.59 1.92
N ILE A 86 -15.50 16.36 1.20
CA ILE A 86 -14.58 17.33 1.81
C ILE A 86 -15.09 18.73 1.47
N ASP A 87 -15.35 19.52 2.49
CA ASP A 87 -15.63 20.95 2.32
C ASP A 87 -14.31 21.67 2.00
N VAL A 88 -14.18 22.14 0.76
CA VAL A 88 -13.02 22.89 0.30
C VAL A 88 -13.42 24.31 -0.11
N GLU A 89 -12.74 25.29 0.47
CA GLU A 89 -12.81 26.68 0.01
C GLU A 89 -11.91 26.84 -1.22
N LEU A 90 -12.50 26.73 -2.41
CA LEU A 90 -11.79 26.92 -3.67
C LEU A 90 -11.83 28.39 -4.08
N VAL A 91 -10.68 29.06 -4.06
CA VAL A 91 -10.51 30.39 -4.66
C VAL A 91 -9.81 30.25 -6.00
N LYS A 92 -10.52 30.53 -7.09
CA LYS A 92 -9.93 30.62 -8.43
C LYS A 92 -9.35 32.01 -8.66
N PHE A 93 -8.05 32.08 -8.91
CA PHE A 93 -7.40 33.30 -9.39
C PHE A 93 -6.98 33.12 -10.85
N ASP A 94 -7.09 34.20 -11.62
CA ASP A 94 -6.61 34.25 -12.99
C ASP A 94 -5.08 34.44 -12.96
N SER A 95 -4.34 33.46 -13.48
CA SER A 95 -2.88 33.51 -13.55
C SER A 95 -2.38 34.69 -14.40
N ALA A 96 -3.21 35.21 -15.30
CA ALA A 96 -2.89 36.39 -16.09
C ALA A 96 -2.67 37.63 -15.23
N VAL A 97 -3.28 37.74 -14.04
CA VAL A 97 -3.08 38.89 -13.13
C VAL A 97 -1.68 38.90 -12.50
N PHE A 98 -1.04 37.74 -12.38
CA PHE A 98 0.33 37.61 -11.87
C PHE A 98 1.39 37.66 -12.99
N ALA A 99 1.02 37.26 -14.21
CA ALA A 99 1.87 37.37 -15.39
C ALA A 99 1.81 38.76 -16.06
N ALA A 100 0.70 39.50 -15.93
CA ALA A 100 0.51 40.82 -16.52
C ALA A 100 1.53 41.87 -16.05
N PRO A 101 1.93 41.96 -14.76
CA PRO A 101 3.00 42.86 -14.33
C PRO A 101 4.35 42.54 -14.97
N PHE A 102 4.60 41.27 -15.32
CA PHE A 102 5.83 40.82 -15.99
C PHE A 102 5.80 41.09 -17.50
N LEU A 103 4.60 41.11 -18.12
CA LEU A 103 4.44 41.28 -19.56
C LEU A 103 4.07 42.71 -20.00
N LEU A 104 3.55 43.56 -19.10
CA LEU A 104 3.13 44.94 -19.42
C LEU A 104 4.12 46.02 -18.98
N SER A 105 5.10 45.70 -18.14
CA SER A 105 6.22 46.61 -17.89
C SER A 105 7.29 46.43 -18.97
N LYS A 106 7.16 47.19 -20.06
CA LYS A 106 8.27 47.46 -20.98
C LYS A 106 9.51 48.10 -20.32
N GLU A 107 9.50 48.29 -19.00
CA GLU A 107 10.55 48.87 -18.17
C GLU A 107 10.92 48.02 -16.93
N SER A 108 10.44 46.77 -16.79
CA SER A 108 11.00 45.85 -15.79
C SER A 108 12.14 45.04 -16.41
N THR A 109 13.34 45.59 -16.31
CA THR A 109 14.61 44.91 -16.57
C THR A 109 14.88 43.82 -15.52
N GLU A 110 13.94 42.92 -15.28
CA GLU A 110 14.23 41.66 -14.58
C GLU A 110 14.02 40.53 -15.58
N SER A 111 15.03 40.39 -16.44
CA SER A 111 15.35 39.10 -17.04
C SER A 111 15.36 38.03 -15.95
N GLU A 112 15.07 36.78 -16.32
CA GLU A 112 15.27 35.62 -15.45
C GLU A 112 16.47 35.83 -14.51
N PRO A 113 16.33 35.52 -13.21
CA PRO A 113 17.38 35.80 -12.24
C PRO A 113 18.70 35.19 -12.73
N ASN A 114 19.70 36.04 -12.92
CA ASN A 114 21.05 35.62 -13.26
C ASN A 114 21.55 34.58 -12.24
N GLU A 115 22.40 33.64 -12.65
CA GLU A 115 22.90 32.55 -11.81
C GLU A 115 23.46 33.07 -10.47
N ASP A 116 24.13 34.22 -10.47
CA ASP A 116 24.65 34.87 -9.25
C ASP A 116 23.56 35.20 -8.23
N LYS A 117 22.38 35.66 -8.70
CA LYS A 117 21.23 35.94 -7.82
C LYS A 117 20.59 34.66 -7.29
N ILE A 118 20.64 33.57 -8.06
CA ILE A 118 20.16 32.26 -7.63
C ILE A 118 21.06 31.70 -6.52
N VAL A 119 22.38 31.84 -6.66
CA VAL A 119 23.36 31.42 -5.64
C VAL A 119 23.22 32.25 -4.37
N GLU A 120 23.11 33.58 -4.48
CA GLU A 120 22.89 34.46 -3.32
C GLU A 120 21.59 34.09 -2.58
N HIS A 121 20.51 33.82 -3.33
CA HIS A 121 19.24 33.38 -2.77
C HIS A 121 19.38 32.02 -2.05
N PHE A 122 20.08 31.06 -2.67
CA PHE A 122 20.35 29.77 -2.05
C PHE A 122 21.16 29.92 -0.77
N ASP A 123 22.28 30.65 -0.80
CA ASP A 123 23.16 30.83 0.35
C ASP A 123 22.48 31.52 1.53
N LYS A 124 21.55 32.44 1.26
CA LYS A 124 20.74 33.11 2.28
C LYS A 124 19.76 32.16 2.97
N TYR A 125 19.17 31.21 2.24
CA TYR A 125 18.09 30.36 2.75
C TYR A 125 18.46 28.86 2.95
N LYS A 126 19.72 28.48 2.72
CA LYS A 126 20.18 27.07 2.84
C LYS A 126 20.08 26.47 4.25
N SER A 127 20.06 27.30 5.29
CA SER A 127 19.95 26.85 6.69
C SER A 127 18.50 26.69 7.16
N PHE A 128 17.52 27.20 6.41
CA PHE A 128 16.11 27.15 6.77
C PHE A 128 15.43 25.92 6.15
N PHE A 129 14.47 25.35 6.90
CA PHE A 129 13.56 24.34 6.35
C PHE A 129 12.51 25.00 5.46
N ALA A 130 12.08 24.29 4.42
CA ALA A 130 10.99 24.75 3.57
C ALA A 130 9.72 25.04 4.38
N GLY A 131 9.10 26.20 4.16
CA GLY A 131 7.90 26.65 4.88
C GLY A 131 8.14 27.28 6.25
N ALA A 132 9.39 27.34 6.74
CA ALA A 132 9.71 27.97 8.01
C ALA A 132 9.68 29.50 7.91
N VAL A 133 8.57 30.11 8.30
CA VAL A 133 8.40 31.58 8.30
C VAL A 133 9.07 32.17 9.54
N SER A 134 9.99 33.11 9.32
CA SER A 134 10.67 33.85 10.39
C SER A 134 10.76 35.34 10.01
N LYS A 135 11.22 36.19 10.94
CA LYS A 135 11.46 37.61 10.62
C LYS A 135 12.53 37.80 9.52
N GLU A 136 13.44 36.85 9.39
CA GLU A 136 14.52 36.83 8.40
C GLU A 136 14.09 36.15 7.07
N ASN A 137 13.05 35.31 7.15
CA ASN A 137 12.48 34.58 6.02
C ASN A 137 10.94 34.69 6.03
N PRO A 138 10.36 35.83 5.63
CA PRO A 138 8.92 36.05 5.68
C PRO A 138 8.13 35.20 4.69
N TYR A 139 8.79 34.69 3.65
CA TYR A 139 8.17 33.92 2.56
C TYR A 139 8.32 32.40 2.73
N GLY A 140 9.05 31.94 3.75
CA GLY A 140 9.20 30.51 4.03
C GLY A 140 10.12 29.76 3.05
N PHE A 141 11.07 30.43 2.41
CA PHE A 141 12.07 29.77 1.57
C PHE A 141 13.02 28.92 2.40
N GLY A 142 13.28 27.68 2.01
CA GLY A 142 14.21 26.84 2.75
C GLY A 142 14.71 25.67 1.91
N TYR A 143 16.02 25.49 1.91
CA TYR A 143 16.71 24.42 1.16
C TYR A 143 17.37 23.39 2.08
N LYS A 144 17.25 23.57 3.41
CA LYS A 144 17.73 22.57 4.36
C LYS A 144 16.90 21.31 4.23
N LEU A 145 17.55 20.21 3.87
CA LEU A 145 16.93 18.90 3.89
C LEU A 145 16.81 18.43 5.35
N PRO A 146 15.71 17.74 5.71
CA PRO A 146 15.62 17.08 7.00
C PRO A 146 16.71 16.02 7.11
N ASP A 147 17.09 15.72 8.36
CA ASP A 147 18.05 14.66 8.64
C ASP A 147 17.56 13.35 8.01
N ARG A 148 18.41 12.73 7.20
CA ARG A 148 18.10 11.48 6.49
C ARG A 148 18.90 10.37 7.13
N VAL A 149 18.24 9.25 7.40
CA VAL A 149 18.89 8.02 7.82
C VAL A 149 18.99 7.09 6.61
N GLN A 150 20.20 6.63 6.31
CA GLN A 150 20.42 5.52 5.39
C GLN A 150 20.32 4.23 6.20
N LEU A 151 19.29 3.44 5.93
CA LEU A 151 19.07 2.16 6.60
C LEU A 151 19.71 1.05 5.77
N GLU A 152 20.78 0.46 6.31
CA GLU A 152 21.40 -0.72 5.76
C GLU A 152 21.06 -1.93 6.65
N TYR A 153 20.64 -3.02 6.03
CA TYR A 153 20.32 -4.26 6.74
C TYR A 153 20.98 -5.45 6.07
N ILE A 154 21.42 -6.40 6.90
CA ILE A 154 21.95 -7.69 6.46
C ILE A 154 20.97 -8.75 6.94
N ALA A 155 20.45 -9.54 6.01
CA ALA A 155 19.54 -10.65 6.32
C ALA A 155 20.18 -11.97 5.93
N VAL A 156 20.09 -12.95 6.83
CA VAL A 156 20.57 -14.32 6.59
C VAL A 156 19.38 -15.27 6.59
N LYS A 157 19.23 -16.05 5.52
CA LYS A 157 18.21 -17.10 5.44
C LYS A 157 18.66 -18.32 6.24
N LEU A 158 17.87 -18.73 7.22
CA LEU A 158 18.21 -19.88 8.07
C LEU A 158 18.23 -21.20 7.29
N ASP A 159 17.42 -21.32 6.24
CA ASP A 159 17.40 -22.51 5.37
C ASP A 159 18.76 -22.72 4.67
N ASP A 160 19.38 -21.64 4.18
CA ASP A 160 20.70 -21.72 3.55
C ASP A 160 21.77 -22.12 4.57
N VAL A 161 21.69 -21.60 5.79
CA VAL A 161 22.61 -21.96 6.88
C VAL A 161 22.42 -23.43 7.29
N SER A 162 21.18 -23.92 7.31
CA SER A 162 20.86 -25.30 7.67
C SER A 162 21.55 -26.32 6.76
N SER A 163 21.77 -25.98 5.48
CA SER A 163 22.45 -26.85 4.52
C SER A 163 23.95 -27.04 4.79
N ILE A 164 24.56 -26.10 5.54
CA ILE A 164 26.01 -26.07 5.82
C ILE A 164 26.30 -26.62 7.23
N VAL A 165 25.31 -26.59 8.13
CA VAL A 165 25.46 -27.04 9.51
C VAL A 165 25.45 -28.55 9.60
N ILE A 166 26.49 -29.10 10.22
CA ILE A 166 26.60 -30.54 10.47
C ILE A 166 25.59 -30.93 11.58
N PRO A 167 24.74 -31.96 11.34
CA PRO A 167 23.79 -32.44 12.35
C PRO A 167 24.46 -32.84 13.67
N PRO A 168 23.77 -32.72 14.83
CA PRO A 168 24.31 -33.13 16.11
C PRO A 168 24.66 -34.63 16.16
N THR A 169 25.88 -34.92 16.63
CA THR A 169 26.38 -36.30 16.79
C THR A 169 25.69 -37.00 17.97
N HIS A 170 25.79 -38.33 18.01
CA HIS A 170 25.23 -39.12 19.12
C HIS A 170 25.82 -38.75 20.47
N GLN A 171 27.13 -38.48 20.52
CA GLN A 171 27.82 -38.06 21.72
C GLN A 171 27.31 -36.71 22.24
N GLU A 172 27.16 -35.72 21.37
CA GLU A 172 26.63 -34.39 21.74
C GLU A 172 25.21 -34.47 22.33
N LYS A 173 24.36 -35.32 21.75
CA LYS A 173 22.99 -35.54 22.24
C LYS A 173 22.97 -36.19 23.63
N GLU A 174 23.84 -37.16 23.86
CA GLU A 174 23.96 -37.85 25.15
C GLU A 174 24.54 -36.92 26.23
N GLU A 175 25.58 -36.16 25.91
CA GLU A 175 26.15 -35.16 26.81
C GLU A 175 25.13 -34.08 27.17
N TYR A 176 24.34 -33.62 26.19
CA TYR A 176 23.26 -32.66 26.45
C TYR A 176 22.19 -33.23 27.38
N TYR A 177 21.80 -34.49 27.14
CA TYR A 177 20.84 -35.19 28.00
C TYR A 177 21.36 -35.29 29.44
N GLN A 178 22.62 -35.73 29.64
CA GLN A 178 23.23 -35.85 30.96
C GLN A 178 23.34 -34.50 31.70
N LYS A 179 23.70 -33.43 30.98
CA LYS A 179 23.80 -32.07 31.56
C LYS A 179 22.44 -31.48 31.92
N ASN A 180 21.37 -31.89 31.23
CA ASN A 180 20.04 -31.30 31.35
C ASN A 180 18.98 -32.29 31.86
N ILE A 181 19.35 -33.37 32.56
CA ILE A 181 18.43 -34.42 33.04
C ILE A 181 17.19 -33.84 33.73
N LYS A 182 17.38 -32.80 34.55
CA LYS A 182 16.29 -32.13 35.28
C LYS A 182 15.19 -31.56 34.36
N ARG A 183 15.52 -31.17 33.13
CA ARG A 183 14.56 -30.64 32.13
C ARG A 183 13.69 -31.74 31.53
N PHE A 184 14.06 -33.01 31.72
CA PHE A 184 13.35 -34.17 31.19
C PHE A 184 12.61 -34.96 32.27
N THR A 185 12.57 -34.45 33.51
CA THR A 185 11.73 -34.97 34.57
C THR A 185 10.29 -34.50 34.36
N VAL A 186 9.35 -35.43 34.30
CA VAL A 186 7.91 -35.17 34.23
C VAL A 186 7.23 -35.75 35.46
N SER A 187 6.25 -35.00 35.96
CA SER A 187 5.37 -35.46 37.03
C SER A 187 4.26 -36.32 36.41
N VAL A 188 4.22 -37.60 36.76
CA VAL A 188 3.24 -38.57 36.22
C VAL A 188 2.39 -39.12 37.38
N PRO A 189 1.06 -39.28 37.22
CA PRO A 189 0.23 -39.91 38.24
C PRO A 189 0.75 -41.31 38.60
N SER A 190 0.79 -41.65 39.89
CA SER A 190 1.29 -42.95 40.36
C SER A 190 0.43 -44.13 39.89
N ASP A 191 -0.87 -43.90 39.70
CA ASP A 191 -1.80 -44.88 39.13
C ASP A 191 -2.33 -44.38 37.78
N PRO A 192 -2.05 -45.09 36.67
CA PRO A 192 -2.57 -44.75 35.34
C PRO A 192 -4.10 -44.72 35.24
N ASN A 193 -4.81 -45.37 36.17
CA ASN A 193 -6.28 -45.48 36.17
C ASN A 193 -6.97 -44.53 37.17
N ASP A 194 -6.21 -43.79 37.99
CA ASP A 194 -6.76 -42.80 38.92
C ASP A 194 -6.13 -41.40 38.69
N PRO A 195 -6.88 -40.46 38.07
CA PRO A 195 -6.42 -39.11 37.81
C PRO A 195 -6.11 -38.29 39.07
N ASN A 196 -6.57 -38.73 40.26
CA ASN A 196 -6.33 -38.07 41.54
C ASN A 196 -5.18 -38.70 42.34
N SER A 197 -4.48 -39.69 41.77
CA SER A 197 -3.34 -40.33 42.44
C SER A 197 -2.17 -39.36 42.64
N PRO A 198 -1.37 -39.53 43.71
CA PRO A 198 -0.21 -38.67 43.98
C PRO A 198 0.75 -38.71 42.79
N GLN A 199 1.29 -37.55 42.40
CA GLN A 199 2.22 -37.48 41.29
C GLN A 199 3.61 -37.96 41.70
N THR A 200 4.24 -38.77 40.86
CA THR A 200 5.62 -39.22 41.01
C THR A 200 6.49 -38.63 39.91
N GLU A 201 7.70 -38.21 40.28
CA GLU A 201 8.66 -37.70 39.32
C GLU A 201 9.28 -38.87 38.54
N LYS A 202 9.04 -38.88 37.22
CA LYS A 202 9.65 -39.85 36.31
C LYS A 202 10.55 -39.12 35.33
N ILE A 203 11.80 -39.55 35.24
CA ILE A 203 12.75 -39.05 34.25
C ILE A 203 12.46 -39.75 32.93
N LYS A 204 12.21 -38.98 31.86
CA LYS A 204 12.10 -39.54 30.50
C LYS A 204 13.43 -40.13 30.08
N SER A 205 13.40 -41.31 29.48
CA SER A 205 14.61 -41.98 28.99
C SER A 205 15.21 -41.25 27.79
N TYR A 206 16.52 -41.43 27.57
CA TYR A 206 17.20 -40.83 26.42
C TYR A 206 16.53 -41.17 25.08
N ALA A 207 16.06 -42.41 24.91
CA ALA A 207 15.39 -42.85 23.69
C ALA A 207 14.12 -42.03 23.39
N GLU A 208 13.38 -41.61 24.42
CA GLU A 208 12.15 -40.82 24.28
C GLU A 208 12.43 -39.35 23.93
N VAL A 209 13.58 -38.80 24.36
CA VAL A 209 13.91 -37.38 24.16
C VAL A 209 14.99 -37.13 23.11
N ALA A 210 15.66 -38.17 22.60
CA ALA A 210 16.78 -38.03 21.67
C ALA A 210 16.42 -37.26 20.39
N SER A 211 15.22 -37.47 19.84
CA SER A 211 14.75 -36.74 18.64
C SER A 211 14.55 -35.24 18.93
N ILE A 212 13.93 -34.94 20.08
CA ILE A 212 13.68 -33.57 20.54
C ILE A 212 14.99 -32.84 20.81
N ILE A 213 15.93 -33.49 21.49
CA ILE A 213 17.27 -32.98 21.75
C ILE A 213 18.01 -32.73 20.44
N SER A 214 17.91 -33.66 19.48
CA SER A 214 18.54 -33.51 18.17
C SER A 214 18.02 -32.29 17.41
N GLN A 215 16.70 -32.06 17.40
CA GLN A 215 16.11 -30.90 16.75
C GLN A 215 16.50 -29.60 17.44
N GLY A 216 16.44 -29.55 18.77
CA GLY A 216 16.84 -28.37 19.54
C GLY A 216 18.32 -28.01 19.31
N LEU A 217 19.22 -28.99 19.42
CA LEU A 217 20.64 -28.77 19.18
C LEU A 217 20.94 -28.37 17.73
N LEU A 218 20.20 -28.90 16.75
CA LEU A 218 20.34 -28.49 15.37
C LEU A 218 19.95 -27.02 15.18
N GLN A 219 18.82 -26.61 15.76
CA GLN A 219 18.36 -25.23 15.71
C GLN A 219 19.37 -24.27 16.37
N ASP A 220 19.91 -24.65 17.52
CA ASP A 220 20.92 -23.86 18.23
C ASP A 220 22.21 -23.72 17.39
N LYS A 221 22.64 -24.80 16.73
CA LYS A 221 23.79 -24.76 15.80
C LYS A 221 23.51 -23.87 14.58
N ILE A 222 22.29 -23.89 14.03
CA ILE A 222 21.89 -23.03 12.91
C ILE A 222 21.90 -21.56 13.34
N ASN A 223 21.27 -21.24 14.48
CA ASN A 223 21.18 -19.87 14.99
C ASN A 223 22.56 -19.31 15.32
N SER A 224 23.40 -20.07 16.03
CA SER A 224 24.77 -19.65 16.35
C SER A 224 25.63 -19.44 15.10
N ARG A 225 25.46 -20.27 14.07
CA ARG A 225 26.17 -20.09 12.80
C ARG A 225 25.68 -18.84 12.05
N ALA A 226 24.37 -18.60 12.02
CA ALA A 226 23.78 -17.42 11.40
C ALA A 226 24.24 -16.13 12.09
N GLU A 227 24.27 -16.12 13.43
CA GLU A 227 24.77 -14.99 14.21
C GLU A 227 26.26 -14.72 13.94
N ARG A 228 27.07 -15.77 13.81
CA ARG A 228 28.48 -15.63 13.44
C ARG A 228 28.65 -15.01 12.05
N ILE A 229 27.85 -15.43 11.07
CA ILE A 229 27.86 -14.86 9.71
C ILE A 229 27.48 -13.38 9.76
N LEU A 230 26.47 -13.01 10.55
CA LEU A 230 26.06 -11.62 10.72
C LEU A 230 27.15 -10.78 11.37
N GLN A 231 27.84 -11.30 12.40
CA GLN A 231 28.96 -10.61 13.03
C GLN A 231 30.14 -10.43 12.07
N GLU A 232 30.51 -11.47 11.32
CA GLU A 232 31.56 -11.40 10.29
C GLU A 232 31.17 -10.35 9.22
N ALA A 233 29.94 -10.41 8.69
CA ALA A 233 29.45 -9.46 7.69
C ALA A 233 29.45 -8.01 8.22
N LYS A 234 29.04 -7.81 9.48
CA LYS A 234 29.09 -6.51 10.14
C LYS A 234 30.52 -5.96 10.21
N THR A 235 31.49 -6.78 10.60
CA THR A 235 32.89 -6.34 10.66
C THR A 235 33.45 -5.96 9.28
N PHE A 236 33.01 -6.66 8.21
CA PHE A 236 33.39 -6.31 6.84
C PHE A 236 32.76 -5.00 6.37
N THR A 237 31.48 -4.76 6.70
CA THR A 237 30.80 -3.50 6.32
C THR A 237 31.33 -2.31 7.09
N GLU A 238 31.63 -2.47 8.39
CA GLU A 238 32.19 -1.38 9.21
C GLU A 238 33.58 -0.96 8.71
N ALA A 239 34.42 -1.90 8.27
CA ALA A 239 35.73 -1.58 7.69
C ALA A 239 35.67 -0.80 6.36
N GLY A 240 34.56 -0.91 5.61
CA GLY A 240 34.35 -0.17 4.37
C GLY A 240 33.70 1.21 4.56
N LEU A 241 33.16 1.50 5.75
CA LEU A 241 32.46 2.75 6.04
C LEU A 241 33.40 3.86 6.54
N GLU A 242 34.63 3.54 6.97
CA GLU A 242 35.63 4.53 7.39
C GLU A 242 36.03 5.52 6.28
N ASP A 243 35.83 5.17 5.00
CA ASP A 243 36.11 6.02 3.83
C ASP A 243 34.95 6.95 3.44
N THR A 244 33.81 6.88 4.14
CA THR A 244 32.66 7.76 3.93
C THR A 244 32.60 8.77 5.07
N ASP A 245 32.57 10.07 4.76
CA ASP A 245 32.34 11.19 5.71
C ASP A 245 30.90 11.16 6.30
N ILE A 246 30.46 10.02 6.80
CA ILE A 246 29.19 9.80 7.47
C ILE A 246 29.56 9.45 8.91
N GLU A 247 29.51 10.43 9.81
CA GLU A 247 29.69 10.15 11.23
C GLU A 247 28.58 9.18 11.68
N PRO A 248 28.92 7.97 12.17
CA PRO A 248 27.93 7.03 12.65
C PRO A 248 27.39 7.50 14.00
N GLU A 249 26.30 8.25 13.98
CA GLU A 249 25.60 8.58 15.21
C GLU A 249 24.92 7.30 15.75
N LYS A 250 25.29 6.86 16.95
CA LYS A 250 24.65 5.73 17.65
C LYS A 250 23.23 6.11 18.04
N LEU A 251 22.30 5.95 17.11
CA LEU A 251 20.87 6.14 17.38
C LEU A 251 20.38 5.07 18.36
N SER A 252 19.86 5.51 19.50
CA SER A 252 19.26 4.65 20.51
C SER A 252 17.84 4.27 20.09
N SER A 253 17.44 3.02 20.36
CA SER A 253 16.11 2.47 20.06
C SER A 253 14.92 3.27 20.65
N LYS A 254 15.19 4.28 21.47
CA LYS A 254 14.20 5.24 22.01
C LYS A 254 13.81 6.37 21.05
N GLN A 255 14.49 6.54 19.92
CA GLN A 255 14.22 7.64 18.96
C GLN A 255 13.27 7.27 17.82
N PHE A 256 12.89 5.99 17.69
CA PHE A 256 11.81 5.61 16.77
C PHE A 256 10.47 5.78 17.50
N PRO A 257 9.61 6.75 17.16
CA PRO A 257 8.22 6.67 17.56
C PRO A 257 7.69 5.35 17.00
N ALA A 258 7.04 4.56 17.86
CA ALA A 258 6.40 3.33 17.47
C ALA A 258 5.32 3.66 16.41
N SER A 259 5.70 3.67 15.14
CA SER A 259 4.78 3.66 14.02
C SER A 259 4.13 2.28 14.05
N SER A 260 3.00 2.22 14.72
CA SER A 260 2.00 1.18 14.64
C SER A 260 1.60 1.04 13.17
N TRP A 261 2.31 0.20 12.42
CA TRP A 261 1.81 -0.32 11.16
C TRP A 261 0.74 -1.36 11.51
N ARG A 262 -0.52 -0.94 11.40
CA ARG A 262 -1.68 -1.82 11.26
C ARG A 262 -2.10 -1.81 9.80
#